data_AF-A0A176S4T9-F1
#
_entry.id   AF-A0A176S4T9-F1
#
_cell.length_a   1.000
_cell.length_b   1.000
_cell.length_c   1.000
_cell.angle_alpha   90.00
_cell.angle_beta   90.00
_cell.angle_gamma   90.00
#
_symmetry.space_group_name_H-M   'P 1'
#
loop_
_entity.id
_entity.type
_entity.pdbx_description
1 polymer ?
#
loop_
_entity_poly.entity_id
_entity_poly.type
_entity_poly.pdbx_seq_one_letter_code
_entity_poly.pdbx_strand_id
1 'polypeptide(L)'
;MLLNRMETNWPPKTLKPFIDKGWSMETNLVKVVAKNSPYQGRKISIYDSLAIENLIRSYVLALANNKLRKNQKHIGERCAILQSSLVRSALDIAIKQACGLSPDIQQTAQKNYIDAVKLI
;
A
#
# COMPACT_ATOMS: atom_id res chain seq x y z
N MET A 1 19.97 -2.09 -4.04
CA MET A 1 19.97 -3.55 -4.27
C MET A 1 18.81 -4.31 -3.62
N LEU A 2 18.09 -3.76 -2.62
CA LEU A 2 16.91 -4.44 -2.05
C LEU A 2 15.70 -4.52 -3.00
N LEU A 3 15.50 -3.51 -3.85
CA LEU A 3 14.34 -3.43 -4.78
C LEU A 3 14.44 -4.42 -5.94
N ASN A 4 15.60 -4.62 -6.57
CA ASN A 4 15.81 -5.63 -7.64
C ASN A 4 15.50 -7.07 -7.16
N ARG A 5 15.65 -7.33 -5.86
CA ARG A 5 15.35 -8.63 -5.25
C ARG A 5 13.85 -8.90 -5.16
N MET A 6 13.03 -7.86 -5.01
CA MET A 6 11.57 -7.97 -5.01
C MET A 6 11.07 -8.25 -6.42
N GLU A 7 11.56 -7.56 -7.44
CA GLU A 7 11.18 -7.79 -8.84
C GLU A 7 11.42 -9.24 -9.29
N THR A 8 12.57 -9.81 -8.93
CA THR A 8 12.99 -11.17 -9.36
C THR A 8 12.37 -12.32 -8.58
N ASN A 9 11.97 -12.12 -7.33
CA ASN A 9 11.42 -13.19 -6.46
C ASN A 9 9.92 -13.00 -6.16
N TRP A 10 9.28 -12.08 -6.87
CA TRP A 10 7.86 -11.84 -6.75
C TRP A 10 7.05 -12.73 -7.71
N PRO A 11 5.87 -13.22 -7.29
CA PRO A 11 5.35 -13.16 -5.93
C PRO A 11 5.92 -14.25 -5.01
N PRO A 12 6.06 -13.96 -3.70
CA PRO A 12 6.29 -15.00 -2.70
C PRO A 12 5.26 -16.13 -2.88
N LYS A 13 5.70 -17.38 -2.82
CA LYS A 13 4.81 -18.57 -2.99
C LYS A 13 3.56 -18.50 -2.12
N THR A 14 3.70 -17.95 -0.91
CA THR A 14 2.61 -17.73 0.05
C THR A 14 1.54 -16.76 -0.44
N LEU A 15 1.91 -15.74 -1.22
CA LEU A 15 1.00 -14.70 -1.71
C LEU A 15 0.46 -15.00 -3.10
N LYS A 16 1.13 -15.86 -3.88
CA LYS A 16 0.73 -16.22 -5.25
C LYS A 16 -0.77 -16.54 -5.42
N PRO A 17 -1.46 -17.24 -4.49
CA PRO A 17 -2.90 -17.49 -4.62
C PRO A 17 -3.79 -16.26 -4.44
N PHE A 18 -3.27 -15.19 -3.84
CA PHE A 18 -4.01 -13.99 -3.43
C PHE A 18 -3.67 -12.75 -4.28
N ILE A 19 -3.01 -12.97 -5.41
CA ILE A 19 -2.61 -11.93 -6.36
C ILE A 19 -3.42 -12.11 -7.63
N ASP A 20 -3.81 -11.00 -8.26
CA ASP A 20 -4.55 -11.05 -9.51
C ASP A 20 -3.73 -11.71 -10.62
N LYS A 21 -4.41 -12.54 -11.42
CA LYS A 21 -3.80 -13.21 -12.56
C LYS A 21 -3.31 -12.15 -13.56
N GLY A 22 -2.05 -12.24 -13.95
CA GLY A 22 -1.43 -11.32 -14.92
C GLY A 22 -0.83 -10.06 -14.31
N TRP A 23 -0.97 -9.83 -13.00
CA TRP A 23 -0.31 -8.70 -12.34
C TRP A 23 1.19 -9.00 -12.11
N SER A 24 2.05 -8.02 -12.44
CA SER A 24 3.49 -8.06 -12.23
C SER A 24 3.94 -6.95 -11.27
N MET A 25 5.09 -7.14 -10.63
CA MET A 25 5.75 -6.12 -9.79
C MET A 25 6.70 -5.23 -10.61
N GLU A 26 6.46 -5.10 -11.91
CA GLU A 26 7.28 -4.26 -12.77
C GLU A 26 7.16 -2.80 -12.32
N THR A 27 8.30 -2.21 -11.93
CA THR A 27 8.31 -0.85 -11.38
C THR A 27 8.54 0.18 -12.47
N ASN A 28 7.73 1.23 -12.48
CA ASN A 28 8.00 2.40 -13.31
C ASN A 28 9.21 3.16 -12.77
N LEU A 29 10.16 3.47 -13.64
CA LEU A 29 11.35 4.26 -13.30
C LEU A 29 11.15 5.72 -13.70
N VAL A 30 11.13 6.64 -12.72
CA VAL A 30 11.10 8.09 -12.99
C VAL A 30 12.40 8.76 -12.63
N LYS A 31 12.77 9.77 -13.42
CA LYS A 31 13.93 10.61 -13.13
C LYS A 31 13.57 11.67 -12.09
N VAL A 32 14.36 11.77 -11.03
CA VAL A 32 14.20 12.80 -10.01
C VAL A 32 14.70 14.14 -10.56
N VAL A 33 13.79 15.10 -10.73
CA VAL A 33 14.10 16.46 -11.22
C VAL A 33 14.24 17.50 -10.09
N ALA A 34 13.94 17.11 -8.85
CA ALA A 34 14.02 17.99 -7.69
C ALA A 34 15.45 18.51 -7.47
N LYS A 35 15.61 19.83 -7.52
CA LYS A 35 16.89 20.51 -7.24
C LYS A 35 17.28 20.29 -5.77
N ASN A 36 18.58 20.12 -5.50
CA ASN A 36 19.15 19.86 -4.17
C ASN A 36 18.74 18.53 -3.52
N SER A 37 18.08 17.62 -4.26
CA SER A 37 17.90 16.25 -3.79
C SER A 37 19.20 15.46 -3.95
N PRO A 38 19.62 14.63 -2.98
CA PRO A 38 20.74 13.71 -3.16
C PRO A 38 20.48 12.67 -4.27
N TYR A 39 19.24 12.55 -4.73
CA TYR A 39 18.81 11.67 -5.82
C TYR A 39 18.60 12.40 -7.14
N GLN A 40 18.86 13.71 -7.22
CA GLN A 40 18.69 14.49 -8.44
C GLN A 40 19.39 13.83 -9.63
N GLY A 41 18.67 13.69 -10.74
CA GLY A 41 19.16 13.04 -11.96
C GLY A 41 19.11 11.50 -11.96
N ARG A 42 18.87 10.85 -10.81
CA ARG A 42 18.75 9.39 -10.71
C ARG A 42 17.34 8.93 -11.09
N LYS A 43 17.24 7.69 -11.58
CA LYS A 43 15.96 7.00 -11.76
C LYS A 43 15.59 6.26 -10.47
N ILE A 44 14.35 6.46 -10.00
CA ILE A 44 13.80 5.75 -8.84
C ILE A 44 12.59 4.93 -9.27
N SER A 45 12.46 3.73 -8.71
CA SER A 45 11.27 2.90 -8.84
C SER A 45 10.12 3.54 -8.09
N ILE A 46 8.98 3.70 -8.76
CA ILE A 46 7.71 4.08 -8.12
C ILE A 46 6.75 2.90 -8.20
N TYR A 47 5.96 2.76 -7.14
CA TYR A 47 4.78 1.93 -7.10
C TYR A 47 3.56 2.83 -7.24
N ASP A 48 2.73 2.55 -8.23
CA ASP A 48 1.45 3.25 -8.38
C ASP A 48 0.44 2.77 -7.33
N SER A 49 -0.72 3.43 -7.28
CA SER A 49 -1.77 3.08 -6.32
C SER A 49 -2.27 1.66 -6.50
N LEU A 50 -2.34 1.15 -7.75
CA LEU A 50 -2.79 -0.20 -8.05
C LEU A 50 -1.81 -1.25 -7.49
N ALA A 51 -0.51 -1.02 -7.65
CA ALA A 51 0.52 -1.89 -7.11
C ALA A 51 0.47 -1.91 -5.57
N ILE A 52 0.33 -0.74 -4.93
CA ILE A 52 0.22 -0.63 -3.48
C ILE A 52 -1.03 -1.35 -2.96
N GLU A 53 -2.18 -1.12 -3.60
CA GLU A 53 -3.45 -1.76 -3.24
C GLU A 53 -3.38 -3.29 -3.37
N ASN A 54 -2.83 -3.79 -4.48
CA ASN A 54 -2.65 -5.23 -4.68
C ASN A 54 -1.76 -5.85 -3.61
N LEU A 55 -0.66 -5.19 -3.24
CA LEU A 55 0.20 -5.66 -2.14
C LEU A 55 -0.59 -5.74 -0.83
N ILE A 56 -1.30 -4.67 -0.46
CA ILE A 56 -2.12 -4.64 0.76
C ILE A 56 -3.12 -5.78 0.75
N ARG A 57 -3.92 -5.89 -0.31
CA ARG A 57 -4.99 -6.89 -0.44
C ARG A 57 -4.44 -8.31 -0.39
N SER A 58 -3.35 -8.62 -1.11
CA SER A 58 -2.75 -9.96 -1.11
C SER A 58 -2.25 -10.37 0.28
N TYR A 59 -1.64 -9.44 1.02
CA TYR A 59 -1.18 -9.72 2.39
C TYR A 59 -2.33 -9.88 3.38
N VAL A 60 -3.40 -9.07 3.26
CA VAL A 60 -4.61 -9.21 4.09
C VAL A 60 -5.31 -10.53 3.84
N LEU A 61 -5.52 -10.91 2.58
CA LEU A 61 -6.15 -12.19 2.23
C LEU A 61 -5.29 -13.38 2.68
N ALA A 62 -3.97 -13.29 2.50
CA ALA A 62 -3.06 -14.33 2.99
C ALA A 62 -3.06 -14.45 4.53
N LEU A 63 -3.21 -13.34 5.25
CA LEU A 63 -3.36 -13.34 6.72
C LEU A 63 -4.66 -14.01 7.12
N ALA A 64 -5.79 -13.57 6.53
CA ALA A 64 -7.12 -14.11 6.83
C ALA A 64 -7.23 -15.62 6.57
N ASN A 65 -6.48 -16.13 5.58
CA ASN A 65 -6.40 -17.54 5.25
C ASN A 65 -5.31 -18.31 6.03
N ASN A 66 -4.68 -17.70 7.04
CA ASN A 66 -3.59 -18.28 7.83
C ASN A 66 -2.42 -18.82 6.97
N LYS A 67 -2.18 -18.24 5.78
CA LYS A 67 -1.12 -18.68 4.87
C LYS A 67 0.22 -17.97 5.12
N LEU A 68 0.20 -16.81 5.76
CA LEU A 68 1.43 -16.06 6.09
C LEU A 68 2.34 -16.85 7.03
N ARG A 69 3.65 -16.84 6.73
CA ARG A 69 4.67 -17.37 7.64
C ARG A 69 4.70 -16.54 8.93
N LYS A 70 5.21 -17.11 10.03
CA LYS A 70 5.31 -16.42 11.33
C LYS A 70 6.00 -15.05 11.22
N ASN A 71 7.08 -14.97 10.45
CA ASN A 71 7.81 -13.72 10.21
C ASN A 71 7.15 -12.77 9.20
N GLN A 72 6.00 -13.13 8.61
CA GLN A 72 5.23 -12.28 7.68
C GLN A 72 3.90 -11.82 8.27
N LYS A 73 3.43 -12.41 9.38
CA LYS A 73 2.15 -12.04 10.01
C LYS A 73 2.04 -10.55 10.33
N HIS A 74 3.10 -9.97 10.87
CA HIS A 74 3.18 -8.53 11.14
C HIS A 74 2.96 -7.65 9.89
N ILE A 75 3.34 -8.13 8.70
CA ILE A 75 3.09 -7.42 7.44
C ILE A 75 1.60 -7.47 7.11
N GLY A 76 0.98 -8.65 7.24
CA GLY A 76 -0.46 -8.82 7.06
C GLY A 76 -1.26 -7.95 8.01
N GLU A 77 -0.90 -7.93 9.29
CA GLU A 77 -1.55 -7.12 10.33
C GLU A 77 -1.46 -5.62 9.98
N ARG A 78 -0.26 -5.14 9.61
CA ARG A 78 -0.08 -3.76 9.12
C ARG A 78 -0.92 -3.44 7.89
N CYS A 79 -1.01 -4.37 6.94
CA CYS A 79 -1.84 -4.19 5.75
C CYS A 79 -3.33 -4.12 6.12
N ALA A 80 -3.80 -4.91 7.09
CA ALA A 80 -5.18 -4.88 7.55
C ALA A 80 -5.54 -3.53 8.22
N ILE A 81 -4.64 -3.02 9.07
CA ILE A 81 -4.78 -1.68 9.69
C ILE A 81 -4.85 -0.60 8.60
N LEU A 82 -3.91 -0.64 7.66
CA LEU A 82 -3.84 0.32 6.58
C LEU A 82 -5.11 0.28 5.73
N GLN A 83 -5.56 -0.91 5.32
CA GLN A 83 -6.79 -1.08 4.54
C GLN A 83 -8.00 -0.52 5.30
N SER A 84 -8.12 -0.81 6.60
CA SER A 84 -9.20 -0.27 7.44
C SER A 84 -9.20 1.26 7.47
N SER A 85 -8.02 1.87 7.64
CA SER A 85 -7.87 3.33 7.64
C SER A 85 -8.21 3.97 6.29
N LEU A 86 -7.82 3.32 5.18
CA LEU A 86 -8.11 3.79 3.82
C LEU A 86 -9.60 3.72 3.52
N VAL A 87 -10.26 2.60 3.86
CA VAL A 87 -11.72 2.43 3.69
C VAL A 87 -12.46 3.49 4.50
N ARG A 88 -12.10 3.69 5.77
CA ARG A 88 -12.72 4.73 6.61
C ARG A 88 -12.55 6.14 6.03
N SER A 89 -11.37 6.42 5.47
CA SER A 89 -11.09 7.72 4.86
C SER A 89 -11.90 7.93 3.59
N ALA A 90 -11.98 6.92 2.73
CA ALA A 90 -12.80 6.98 1.52
C ALA A 90 -14.28 7.21 1.86
N LEU A 91 -14.81 6.53 2.87
CA LEU A 91 -16.18 6.72 3.35
C LEU A 91 -16.41 8.13 3.91
N ASP A 92 -15.51 8.63 4.77
CA ASP A 92 -15.62 9.99 5.34
C ASP A 92 -15.61 11.07 4.25
N ILE A 93 -14.69 10.94 3.28
CA ILE A 93 -14.58 11.87 2.14
C ILE A 93 -15.85 11.82 1.29
N ALA A 94 -16.32 10.62 0.92
CA ALA A 94 -17.50 10.46 0.08
C ALA A 94 -18.77 11.03 0.74
N ILE A 95 -18.96 10.80 2.04
CA ILE A 95 -20.08 11.34 2.81
C ILE A 95 -20.01 12.87 2.84
N LYS A 96 -18.85 13.45 3.16
CA LYS A 96 -18.67 14.91 3.18
C LYS A 96 -18.96 15.55 1.83
N GLN A 97 -18.45 14.96 0.75
CA GLN A 97 -18.71 15.44 -0.62
C GLN A 97 -20.20 15.35 -0.98
N ALA A 98 -20.88 14.24 -0.64
CA ALA A 98 -22.31 14.09 -0.87
C ALA A 98 -23.15 15.12 -0.11
N CYS A 99 -22.67 15.57 1.05
CA CYS A 99 -23.27 16.64 1.84
C CYS A 99 -22.87 18.07 1.40
N GLY A 100 -22.12 18.22 0.30
CA GLY A 100 -21.67 19.53 -0.19
C GLY A 100 -20.54 20.17 0.61
N LEU A 101 -19.86 19.40 1.47
CA LEU A 101 -18.68 19.85 2.22
C LEU A 101 -17.41 19.65 1.37
N SER A 102 -16.39 20.46 1.63
CA SER A 102 -15.05 20.30 1.03
C SER A 102 -14.11 19.59 2.01
N PRO A 103 -13.99 18.25 1.98
CA PRO A 103 -13.10 17.53 2.88
C PRO A 103 -11.62 17.79 2.56
N ASP A 104 -10.81 17.99 3.60
CA ASP A 104 -9.35 17.86 3.49
C ASP A 104 -8.99 16.37 3.43
N ILE A 105 -8.72 15.90 2.21
CA ILE A 105 -8.41 14.49 1.93
C ILE A 105 -7.16 14.02 2.69
N GLN A 106 -6.12 14.84 2.73
CA GLN A 106 -4.84 14.45 3.33
C GLN A 106 -4.95 14.39 4.86
N GLN A 107 -5.56 15.41 5.46
CA GLN A 107 -5.75 15.46 6.90
C GLN A 107 -6.69 14.34 7.37
N THR A 108 -7.79 14.08 6.66
CA THR A 108 -8.70 12.96 6.96
C THR A 108 -7.97 11.62 6.91
N ALA A 109 -7.19 11.36 5.85
CA ALA A 109 -6.46 10.11 5.71
C ALA A 109 -5.43 9.90 6.83
N GLN A 110 -4.66 10.94 7.15
CA GLN A 110 -3.65 10.89 8.22
C GLN A 110 -4.29 10.65 9.59
N LYS A 111 -5.39 11.35 9.89
CA LYS A 111 -6.12 11.19 11.14
C LYS A 111 -6.64 9.76 11.30
N ASN A 112 -7.33 9.23 10.29
CA ASN A 112 -7.89 7.88 10.33
C ASN A 112 -6.79 6.81 10.43
N TYR A 113 -5.62 7.03 9.83
CA TYR A 113 -4.48 6.13 9.99
C TYR A 113 -3.95 6.12 11.43
N ILE A 114 -3.72 7.30 12.01
CA ILE A 114 -3.26 7.44 13.40
C ILE A 114 -4.26 6.78 14.37
N ASP A 115 -5.55 7.01 14.15
CA ASP A 115 -6.60 6.45 15.01
C ASP A 115 -6.67 4.92 14.88
N ALA A 116 -6.49 4.35 13.68
CA ALA A 116 -6.46 2.91 13.48
C ALA A 116 -5.25 2.24 14.15
N VAL A 117 -4.07 2.88 14.09
CA VAL A 117 -2.85 2.37 14.73
C VAL A 117 -2.97 2.37 16.26
N LYS A 118 -3.67 3.32 16.87
CA LYS A 118 -3.87 3.40 18.33
C LYS A 118 -4.73 2.29 18.94
N LEU A 119 -5.44 1.51 18.12
CA LEU A 119 -6.33 0.45 18.58
C LEU A 119 -5.59 -0.85 18.95
N ILE A 120 -4.26 -0.85 18.87
CA ILE A 120 -3.37 -2.02 18.98
C ILE A 120 -2.16 -1.62 19.84
#